data_AF-A0AAU8CAZ9-F1
#
_entry.id   AF-A0AAU8CAZ9-F1
#
_cell.length_a   1.000
_cell.length_b   1.000
_cell.length_c   1.000
_cell.angle_alpha   90.00
_cell.angle_beta   90.00
_cell.angle_gamma   90.00
#
_symmetry.space_group_name_H-M   'P 1'
#
loop_
_entity.id
_entity.type
_entity.pdbx_description
1 polymer ?
#
loop_
_entity_poly.entity_id
_entity_poly.type
_entity_poly.pdbx_seq_one_letter_code
_entity_poly.pdbx_strand_id
1 'polypeptide(L)'
;MTSKRLIVIIAVAGLVFMPAVTAFDGNQSQNTCKGAKENKVVDKDEDFSFHIEYNIQFSEDNKMACIVVENKGELEFPATFTLSVDGDGFSPKMPDLEGGESKSVTLNTTKYIDATRDNHSVNIGAGGKESAFNFTKKVNSTSPSSSTPYVGDIQINRSGTPTELIATVHNPGKRAYALHVRAETFETEGAFDIGAPQPGNTSEFQIPLDEGPNEVVAGKVMVFNDTGSPDGKFDQKEFMAKPNETASAWDDHFEQVPGERADVSYDNETARQYREGYVDDEALSPLERRAGAVLVVFALVGAVLWRRSR
;
A
#
# COMPACT_ATOMS: atom_id res chain seq x y z
N MET A 1 20.74 -53.10 75.36
CA MET A 1 21.60 -53.93 74.48
C MET A 1 21.13 -53.78 73.05
N THR A 2 22.12 -53.63 72.19
CA THR A 2 22.15 -53.20 70.79
C THR A 2 21.33 -54.02 69.79
N SER A 3 20.93 -53.31 68.73
CA SER A 3 20.84 -53.78 67.34
C SER A 3 19.59 -54.55 66.91
N LYS A 4 18.82 -53.94 65.99
CA LYS A 4 18.92 -54.34 64.58
C LYS A 4 18.37 -53.25 63.66
N ARG A 5 19.22 -52.92 62.68
CA ARG A 5 18.94 -52.07 61.53
C ARG A 5 17.79 -52.67 60.73
N LEU A 6 16.80 -51.86 60.38
CA LEU A 6 16.03 -52.07 59.17
C LEU A 6 15.98 -50.74 58.41
N ILE A 7 16.83 -50.65 57.39
CA ILE A 7 16.75 -49.66 56.34
C ILE A 7 15.60 -50.12 55.44
N VAL A 8 14.53 -49.33 55.35
CA VAL A 8 13.54 -49.46 54.28
C VAL A 8 13.47 -48.15 53.54
N ILE A 9 13.49 -48.33 52.23
CA ILE A 9 13.80 -47.38 51.17
C ILE A 9 12.69 -46.35 51.00
N ILE A 10 13.14 -45.12 50.75
CA ILE A 10 12.39 -43.95 50.34
C ILE A 10 11.66 -44.23 49.02
N ALA A 11 10.35 -44.03 49.01
CA ALA A 11 9.59 -43.68 47.81
C ALA A 11 8.52 -42.67 48.22
N VAL A 12 8.94 -41.44 48.51
CA VAL A 12 8.03 -40.30 48.58
C VAL A 12 7.68 -39.95 47.14
N ALA A 13 6.53 -40.45 46.67
CA ALA A 13 5.87 -39.94 45.49
C ALA A 13 5.44 -38.50 45.78
N GLY A 14 6.36 -37.56 45.57
CA GLY A 14 6.06 -36.14 45.51
C GLY A 14 5.21 -35.89 44.28
N LEU A 15 3.90 -35.98 44.45
CA LEU A 15 2.91 -35.39 43.56
C LEU A 15 3.13 -33.87 43.62
N VAL A 16 4.07 -33.38 42.81
CA VAL A 16 4.07 -31.98 42.41
C VAL A 16 2.86 -31.83 41.51
N PHE A 17 1.72 -31.47 42.11
CA PHE A 17 0.66 -30.79 41.37
C PHE A 17 1.30 -29.51 40.82
N MET A 18 1.86 -29.60 39.62
CA MET A 18 2.00 -28.41 38.80
C MET A 18 0.56 -27.95 38.55
N PRO A 19 0.13 -26.77 39.00
CA PRO A 19 -1.02 -26.16 38.37
C PRO A 19 -0.63 -26.08 36.89
N ALA A 20 -1.38 -26.79 36.05
CA ALA A 20 -1.39 -26.47 34.64
C ALA A 20 -1.88 -25.02 34.58
N VAL A 21 -0.93 -24.09 34.54
CA VAL A 21 -1.16 -22.73 34.09
C VAL A 21 -1.42 -22.89 32.60
N THR A 22 -2.62 -23.37 32.30
CA THR A 22 -3.29 -23.01 31.07
C THR A 22 -3.60 -21.54 31.26
N ALA A 23 -2.61 -20.71 30.92
CA ALA A 23 -2.89 -19.38 30.45
C ALA A 23 -3.68 -19.57 29.16
N PHE A 24 -4.98 -19.85 29.30
CA PHE A 24 -5.94 -19.36 28.35
C PHE A 24 -5.79 -17.84 28.42
N ASP A 25 -5.00 -17.28 27.51
CA ASP A 25 -5.23 -15.93 27.01
C ASP A 25 -6.58 -15.96 26.27
N GLY A 26 -7.65 -16.16 27.05
CA GLY A 26 -8.96 -15.67 26.72
C GLY A 26 -8.83 -14.16 26.77
N ASN A 27 -8.29 -13.59 25.69
CA ASN A 27 -8.27 -12.16 25.46
C ASN A 27 -9.73 -11.76 25.24
N GLN A 28 -10.48 -11.71 26.34
CA GLN A 28 -11.80 -11.13 26.41
C GLN A 28 -11.56 -9.63 26.18
N SER A 29 -11.51 -9.28 24.89
CA SER A 29 -11.28 -7.93 24.37
C SER A 29 -12.09 -6.96 25.20
N GLN A 30 -11.42 -6.22 26.09
CA GLN A 30 -12.03 -5.14 26.84
C GLN A 30 -12.71 -4.22 25.82
N ASN A 31 -14.04 -4.04 25.91
CA ASN A 31 -14.79 -3.24 24.95
C ASN A 31 -14.22 -1.81 24.92
N THR A 32 -13.42 -1.54 23.90
CA THR A 32 -12.65 -0.31 23.73
C THR A 32 -13.53 0.84 23.23
N CYS A 33 -14.80 0.56 22.92
CA CYS A 33 -15.80 1.53 22.50
C CYS A 33 -16.70 2.02 23.65
N LYS A 34 -16.33 1.77 24.92
CA LYS A 34 -17.13 2.20 26.07
C LYS A 34 -17.40 3.72 26.03
N GLY A 35 -18.68 4.09 26.01
CA GLY A 35 -19.14 5.49 25.95
C GLY A 35 -19.39 6.04 24.54
N ALA A 36 -19.16 5.23 23.50
CA ALA A 36 -19.53 5.54 22.14
C ALA A 36 -21.05 5.53 21.92
N LYS A 37 -21.50 6.13 20.81
CA LYS A 37 -22.89 6.02 20.34
C LYS A 37 -23.24 4.54 20.15
N GLU A 38 -24.31 4.11 20.80
CA GLU A 38 -24.75 2.72 20.84
C GLU A 38 -26.07 2.55 20.09
N ASN A 39 -26.12 1.55 19.23
CA ASN A 39 -27.35 1.09 18.60
C ASN A 39 -27.58 -0.37 18.98
N LYS A 40 -28.72 -0.63 19.62
CA LYS A 40 -29.18 -1.99 19.89
C LYS A 40 -30.09 -2.47 18.78
N VAL A 41 -29.77 -3.63 18.20
CA VAL A 41 -30.60 -4.33 17.22
C VAL A 41 -30.94 -5.70 17.78
N VAL A 42 -32.20 -6.11 17.62
CA VAL A 42 -32.68 -7.43 18.02
C VAL A 42 -33.17 -8.12 16.77
N ASP A 43 -32.62 -9.29 16.50
CA ASP A 43 -33.04 -10.20 15.45
C ASP A 43 -33.65 -11.43 16.11
N LYS A 44 -34.93 -11.68 15.85
CA LYS A 44 -35.66 -12.74 16.54
C LYS A 44 -36.67 -13.41 15.62
N ASP A 45 -36.77 -14.72 15.77
CA ASP A 45 -37.77 -15.55 15.13
C ASP A 45 -38.22 -16.63 16.12
N GLU A 46 -39.46 -16.51 16.58
CA GLU A 46 -40.05 -17.37 17.60
C GLU A 46 -40.32 -18.78 17.05
N ASP A 47 -40.53 -18.93 15.75
CA ASP A 47 -40.80 -20.24 15.12
C ASP A 47 -39.54 -21.12 15.06
N PHE A 48 -38.35 -20.50 15.09
CA PHE A 48 -37.05 -21.17 15.03
C PHE A 48 -36.25 -21.11 16.34
N SER A 49 -36.84 -20.63 17.44
CA SER A 49 -36.15 -20.38 18.71
C SER A 49 -34.87 -19.53 18.55
N PHE A 50 -34.88 -18.63 17.57
CA PHE A 50 -33.77 -17.78 17.20
C PHE A 50 -33.93 -16.41 17.85
N HIS A 51 -32.92 -15.95 18.58
CA HIS A 51 -32.95 -14.64 19.23
C HIS A 51 -31.53 -14.12 19.45
N ILE A 52 -31.08 -13.23 18.59
CA ILE A 52 -29.77 -12.59 18.65
C ILE A 52 -29.93 -11.09 18.92
N GLU A 53 -29.22 -10.60 19.93
CA GLU A 53 -29.10 -9.17 20.20
C GLU A 53 -27.71 -8.67 19.76
N TYR A 54 -27.70 -7.57 19.02
CA TYR A 54 -26.49 -6.86 18.59
C TYR A 54 -26.42 -5.52 19.30
N ASN A 55 -25.36 -5.26 20.05
CA ASN A 55 -25.03 -3.94 20.57
C ASN A 55 -23.85 -3.38 19.77
N ILE A 56 -24.16 -2.43 18.89
CA ILE A 56 -23.23 -1.85 17.92
C ILE A 56 -22.75 -0.52 18.44
N GLN A 57 -21.43 -0.35 18.55
CA GLN A 57 -20.78 0.85 19.05
C GLN A 57 -19.63 1.25 18.11
N PHE A 58 -19.42 2.55 17.94
CA PHE A 58 -18.29 3.08 17.16
C PHE A 58 -17.51 4.13 17.94
N SER A 59 -16.25 3.84 18.25
CA SER A 59 -15.34 4.79 18.87
C SER A 59 -14.72 5.71 17.83
N GLU A 60 -15.17 6.96 17.79
CA GLU A 60 -14.58 7.98 16.91
C GLU A 60 -13.14 8.31 17.29
N ASP A 61 -12.76 8.28 18.57
CA ASP A 61 -11.38 8.60 18.97
C ASP A 61 -10.40 7.51 18.51
N ASN A 62 -10.79 6.24 18.66
CA ASN A 62 -9.93 5.11 18.32
C ASN A 62 -10.12 4.60 16.89
N LYS A 63 -11.16 5.08 16.18
CA LYS A 63 -11.59 4.59 14.85
C LYS A 63 -11.83 3.07 14.85
N MET A 64 -12.58 2.63 15.86
CA MET A 64 -12.86 1.23 16.13
C MET A 64 -14.36 0.97 16.10
N ALA A 65 -14.79 -0.07 15.40
CA ALA A 65 -16.13 -0.61 15.51
C ALA A 65 -16.13 -1.75 16.53
N CYS A 66 -17.06 -1.73 17.47
CA CYS A 66 -17.25 -2.78 18.47
C CYS A 66 -18.68 -3.31 18.37
N ILE A 67 -18.82 -4.61 18.21
CA ILE A 67 -20.11 -5.28 18.08
C ILE A 67 -20.15 -6.37 19.14
N VAL A 68 -21.01 -6.20 20.14
CA VAL A 68 -21.29 -7.25 21.13
C VAL A 68 -22.51 -8.00 20.64
N VAL A 69 -22.34 -9.30 20.38
CA VAL A 69 -23.40 -10.20 19.94
C VAL A 69 -23.75 -11.10 21.11
N GLU A 70 -25.03 -11.20 21.41
CA GLU A 70 -25.54 -12.07 22.47
C GLU A 70 -26.64 -12.96 21.92
N ASN A 71 -26.49 -14.28 22.09
CA ASN A 71 -27.51 -15.25 21.74
C ASN A 71 -28.42 -15.46 22.95
N LYS A 72 -29.64 -14.93 22.87
CA LYS A 72 -30.69 -15.08 23.89
C LYS A 72 -31.55 -16.33 23.65
N GLY A 73 -31.32 -17.07 22.57
CA GLY A 73 -31.95 -18.35 22.28
C GLY A 73 -31.26 -19.51 23.00
N GLU A 74 -31.81 -20.71 22.81
CA GLU A 74 -31.28 -21.94 23.42
C GLU A 74 -30.33 -22.71 22.50
N LEU A 75 -30.47 -22.54 21.17
CA LEU A 75 -29.69 -23.24 20.17
C LEU A 75 -28.45 -22.45 19.77
N GLU A 76 -27.42 -23.16 19.32
CA GLU A 76 -26.24 -22.54 18.71
C GLU A 76 -26.63 -21.85 17.39
N PHE A 77 -26.22 -20.59 17.24
CA PHE A 77 -26.46 -19.83 16.03
C PHE A 77 -25.24 -18.98 15.64
N PRO A 78 -24.90 -18.92 14.34
CA PRO A 78 -23.87 -18.01 13.85
C PRO A 78 -24.38 -16.57 13.86
N ALA A 79 -23.58 -15.64 14.37
CA ALA A 79 -23.86 -14.22 14.19
C ALA A 79 -23.79 -13.85 12.70
N THR A 80 -24.74 -13.02 12.24
CA THR A 80 -24.65 -12.43 10.90
C THR A 80 -24.74 -10.92 10.97
N PHE A 81 -23.68 -10.25 10.55
CA PHE A 81 -23.68 -8.81 10.33
C PHE A 81 -22.81 -8.45 9.13
N THR A 82 -22.95 -7.24 8.62
CA THR A 82 -22.14 -6.70 7.52
C THR A 82 -21.45 -5.45 8.00
N LEU A 83 -20.25 -5.19 7.50
CA LEU A 83 -19.55 -3.96 7.78
C LEU A 83 -19.04 -3.36 6.47
N SER A 84 -19.24 -2.05 6.31
CA SER A 84 -18.62 -1.29 5.23
C SER A 84 -17.97 -0.03 5.79
N VAL A 85 -16.85 0.33 5.18
CA VAL A 85 -16.17 1.61 5.44
C VAL A 85 -16.07 2.33 4.10
N ASP A 86 -16.62 3.55 4.03
CA ASP A 86 -16.61 4.35 2.81
C ASP A 86 -17.22 3.63 1.59
N GLY A 87 -18.28 2.84 1.86
CA GLY A 87 -18.98 2.03 0.87
C GLY A 87 -18.27 0.74 0.46
N ASP A 88 -17.04 0.50 0.95
CA ASP A 88 -16.31 -0.75 0.69
C ASP A 88 -16.67 -1.77 1.77
N GLY A 89 -17.38 -2.82 1.37
CA GLY A 89 -17.88 -3.87 2.24
C GLY A 89 -16.82 -4.93 2.52
N PHE A 90 -16.74 -5.38 3.77
CA PHE A 90 -15.94 -6.53 4.13
C PHE A 90 -16.65 -7.39 5.18
N SER A 91 -16.36 -8.69 5.13
CA SER A 91 -16.96 -9.67 6.04
C SER A 91 -15.94 -10.08 7.10
N PRO A 92 -16.01 -9.54 8.33
CA PRO A 92 -15.19 -10.05 9.41
C PRO A 92 -15.57 -11.50 9.72
N LYS A 93 -14.68 -12.22 10.42
CA LYS A 93 -15.01 -13.56 10.91
C LYS A 93 -16.17 -13.45 11.90
N MET A 94 -17.29 -14.07 11.57
CA MET A 94 -18.44 -14.14 12.44
C MET A 94 -18.23 -15.15 13.56
N PRO A 95 -18.58 -14.83 14.81
CA PRO A 95 -18.60 -15.80 15.88
C PRO A 95 -19.84 -16.70 15.80
N ASP A 96 -19.64 -18.00 16.02
CA ASP A 96 -20.72 -18.92 16.42
C ASP A 96 -21.00 -18.71 17.90
N LEU A 97 -22.27 -18.70 18.32
CA LEU A 97 -22.68 -18.48 19.70
C LEU A 97 -23.56 -19.62 20.20
N GLU A 98 -23.16 -20.25 21.31
CA GLU A 98 -24.03 -21.16 22.06
C GLU A 98 -25.22 -20.40 22.67
N GLY A 99 -26.27 -21.11 23.08
CA GLY A 99 -27.42 -20.52 23.75
C GLY A 99 -27.02 -19.81 25.05
N GLY A 100 -27.41 -18.53 25.19
CA GLY A 100 -27.01 -17.67 26.31
C GLY A 100 -25.60 -17.08 26.21
N GLU A 101 -24.83 -17.38 25.16
CA GLU A 101 -23.46 -16.87 25.01
C GLU A 101 -23.45 -15.42 24.52
N SER A 102 -22.47 -14.65 25.00
CA SER A 102 -22.14 -13.31 24.49
C SER A 102 -20.69 -13.28 24.02
N LYS A 103 -20.46 -12.82 22.79
CA LYS A 103 -19.14 -12.60 22.20
C LYS A 103 -19.00 -11.16 21.70
N SER A 104 -17.76 -10.66 21.67
CA SER A 104 -17.46 -9.32 21.16
C SER A 104 -16.56 -9.38 19.94
N VAL A 105 -16.85 -8.55 18.96
CA VAL A 105 -16.05 -8.37 17.74
C VAL A 105 -15.61 -6.92 17.67
N THR A 106 -14.30 -6.73 17.58
CA THR A 106 -13.66 -5.42 17.59
C THR A 106 -12.82 -5.26 16.32
N LEU A 107 -13.04 -4.18 15.57
CA LEU A 107 -12.46 -3.97 14.24
C LEU A 107 -11.88 -2.57 14.10
N ASN A 108 -10.63 -2.49 13.63
CA ASN A 108 -9.99 -1.23 13.27
C ASN A 108 -10.43 -0.80 11.86
N THR A 109 -11.21 0.28 11.79
CA THR A 109 -11.79 0.76 10.53
C THR A 109 -10.79 1.57 9.70
N THR A 110 -9.71 2.07 10.31
CA THR A 110 -8.66 2.83 9.63
C THR A 110 -8.05 2.07 8.45
N LYS A 111 -8.01 0.74 8.51
CA LYS A 111 -7.40 -0.08 7.44
C LYS A 111 -8.21 -0.09 6.14
N TYR A 112 -9.48 0.35 6.20
CA TYR A 112 -10.45 0.24 5.11
C TYR A 112 -10.94 1.61 4.59
N ILE A 113 -10.51 2.71 5.23
CA ILE A 113 -10.86 4.06 4.78
C ILE A 113 -10.27 4.33 3.39
N ASP A 114 -10.99 5.13 2.64
CA ASP A 114 -10.46 5.70 1.41
C ASP A 114 -9.50 6.84 1.75
N ALA A 115 -8.22 6.66 1.46
CA ALA A 115 -7.20 7.65 1.80
C ALA A 115 -7.28 8.95 0.98
N THR A 116 -8.13 9.03 -0.06
CA THR A 116 -8.30 10.21 -0.92
C THR A 116 -9.35 11.20 -0.38
N ARG A 117 -9.98 10.90 0.76
CA ARG A 117 -10.98 11.76 1.40
C ARG A 117 -10.69 11.90 2.89
N ASP A 118 -11.13 13.02 3.48
CA ASP A 118 -10.98 13.27 4.93
C ASP A 118 -12.20 12.83 5.74
N ASN A 119 -13.39 12.78 5.11
CA ASN A 119 -14.64 12.43 5.76
C ASN A 119 -15.01 11.00 5.41
N HIS A 120 -15.26 10.20 6.45
CA HIS A 120 -15.50 8.78 6.33
C HIS A 120 -16.79 8.37 6.98
N SER A 121 -17.30 7.23 6.54
CA SER A 121 -18.48 6.58 7.11
C SER A 121 -18.22 5.11 7.39
N VAL A 122 -18.77 4.63 8.50
CA VAL A 122 -18.84 3.21 8.86
C VAL A 122 -20.30 2.81 8.90
N ASN A 123 -20.68 1.82 8.11
CA ASN A 123 -22.02 1.25 8.16
C ASN A 123 -21.96 -0.19 8.64
N ILE A 124 -22.80 -0.52 9.62
CA ILE A 124 -22.90 -1.85 10.22
C ILE A 124 -24.34 -2.31 10.07
N GLY A 125 -24.56 -3.35 9.28
CA GLY A 125 -25.86 -3.96 9.07
C GLY A 125 -26.02 -5.23 9.88
N ALA A 126 -27.04 -5.34 10.73
CA ALA A 126 -27.36 -6.55 11.50
C ALA A 126 -28.87 -6.65 11.68
N GLY A 127 -29.44 -7.87 11.72
CA GLY A 127 -30.89 -8.07 11.95
C GLY A 127 -31.81 -7.22 11.06
N GLY A 128 -31.45 -7.03 9.79
CA GLY A 128 -32.19 -6.20 8.84
C GLY A 128 -32.15 -4.68 9.10
N LYS A 129 -31.36 -4.20 10.06
CA LYS A 129 -31.17 -2.78 10.36
C LYS A 129 -29.74 -2.34 10.07
N GLU A 130 -29.60 -1.08 9.64
CA GLU A 130 -28.31 -0.47 9.36
C GLU A 130 -28.00 0.64 10.38
N SER A 131 -26.76 0.65 10.86
CA SER A 131 -26.20 1.65 11.76
C SER A 131 -25.06 2.39 11.07
N ALA A 132 -25.24 3.69 10.83
CA ALA A 132 -24.24 4.54 10.19
C ALA A 132 -23.55 5.47 11.20
N PHE A 133 -22.23 5.58 11.09
CA PHE A 133 -21.38 6.45 11.90
C PHE A 133 -20.45 7.24 10.99
N ASN A 134 -20.31 8.54 11.22
CA ASN A 134 -19.45 9.40 10.43
C ASN A 134 -18.27 9.87 11.28
N PHE A 135 -17.09 10.01 10.67
CA PHE A 135 -15.92 10.56 11.34
C PHE A 135 -14.96 11.20 10.35
N THR A 136 -14.14 12.12 10.83
CA THR A 136 -13.07 12.73 10.02
C THR A 136 -11.72 12.11 10.38
N LYS A 137 -10.92 11.81 9.36
CA LYS A 137 -9.53 11.39 9.49
C LYS A 137 -8.75 11.73 8.23
N LYS A 138 -7.79 12.65 8.34
CA LYS A 138 -6.85 12.90 7.25
C LYS A 138 -5.83 11.77 7.14
N VAL A 139 -5.66 11.21 5.95
CA VAL A 139 -4.59 10.25 5.64
C VAL A 139 -3.52 10.98 4.85
N ASN A 140 -2.27 10.84 5.27
CA ASN A 140 -1.15 11.27 4.45
C ASN A 140 -0.76 10.13 3.51
N SER A 141 -1.31 10.11 2.30
CA SER A 141 -1.11 9.05 1.29
C SER A 141 0.33 8.94 0.79
N THR A 142 1.13 9.99 0.93
CA THR A 142 2.54 9.99 0.53
C THR A 142 3.50 9.61 1.66
N SER A 143 2.98 9.37 2.87
CA SER A 143 3.81 8.92 3.98
C SER A 143 4.30 7.48 3.72
N PRO A 144 5.58 7.15 3.93
CA PRO A 144 6.08 5.77 3.82
C PRO A 144 5.39 4.79 4.78
N SER A 145 4.78 5.31 5.85
CA SER A 145 4.02 4.52 6.83
C SER A 145 2.54 4.35 6.48
N SER A 146 2.07 4.96 5.40
CA SER A 146 0.70 4.80 4.92
C SER A 146 0.54 3.45 4.23
N SER A 147 -0.65 2.86 4.34
CA SER A 147 -0.98 1.61 3.63
C SER A 147 -1.66 1.90 2.29
N THR A 148 -1.31 3.01 1.64
CA THR A 148 -1.82 3.39 0.32
C THR A 148 -0.97 2.81 -0.80
N PRO A 149 -1.50 2.76 -2.03
CA PRO A 149 -0.76 2.30 -3.19
C PRO A 149 0.53 3.10 -3.43
N TYR A 150 1.61 2.44 -3.86
CA TYR A 150 2.88 3.10 -4.17
C TYR A 150 3.64 2.39 -5.30
N VAL A 151 4.54 3.10 -5.97
CA VAL A 151 5.41 2.56 -7.02
C VAL A 151 6.61 1.88 -6.38
N GLY A 152 6.72 0.56 -6.55
CA GLY A 152 7.85 -0.23 -6.04
C GLY A 152 9.05 -0.24 -6.98
N ASP A 153 8.80 -0.38 -8.28
CA ASP A 153 9.83 -0.52 -9.30
C ASP A 153 9.40 0.08 -10.64
N ILE A 154 10.37 0.53 -11.43
CA ILE A 154 10.17 1.10 -12.77
C ILE A 154 11.18 0.46 -13.72
N GLN A 155 10.71 -0.09 -14.82
CA GLN A 155 11.54 -0.69 -15.86
C GLN A 155 11.20 -0.12 -17.23
N ILE A 156 12.17 -0.04 -18.13
CA ILE A 156 11.95 0.34 -19.53
C ILE A 156 12.20 -0.87 -20.43
N ASN A 157 11.14 -1.35 -21.08
CA ASN A 157 11.20 -2.39 -22.09
C ASN A 157 11.39 -1.77 -23.48
N ARG A 158 12.56 -2.04 -24.08
CA ARG A 158 12.96 -1.52 -25.41
C ARG A 158 12.90 -2.57 -26.50
N SER A 159 12.39 -3.77 -26.20
CA SER A 159 12.29 -4.87 -27.18
C SER A 159 11.11 -4.71 -28.14
N GLY A 160 10.12 -3.90 -27.76
CA GLY A 160 8.93 -3.57 -28.55
C GLY A 160 9.06 -2.27 -29.34
N THR A 161 8.05 -1.99 -30.15
CA THR A 161 7.81 -0.66 -30.73
C THR A 161 6.31 -0.38 -30.58
N PRO A 162 5.90 0.59 -29.73
CA PRO A 162 6.74 1.58 -29.04
C PRO A 162 7.61 1.00 -27.90
N THR A 163 8.54 1.80 -27.39
CA THR A 163 9.20 1.55 -26.09
C THR A 163 8.13 1.56 -25.00
N GLU A 164 8.26 0.72 -23.98
CA GLU A 164 7.27 0.63 -22.90
C GLU A 164 7.92 0.89 -21.54
N LEU A 165 7.22 1.63 -20.69
CA LEU A 165 7.49 1.70 -19.27
C LEU A 165 6.65 0.66 -18.53
N ILE A 166 7.30 -0.14 -17.69
CA ILE A 166 6.65 -1.09 -16.78
C ILE A 166 6.76 -0.52 -15.37
N ALA A 167 5.63 -0.08 -14.81
CA ALA A 167 5.54 0.38 -13.43
C ALA A 167 4.96 -0.73 -12.54
N THR A 168 5.71 -1.13 -11.53
CA THR A 168 5.24 -2.10 -10.52
C THR A 168 4.60 -1.33 -9.36
N VAL A 169 3.29 -1.47 -9.18
CA VAL A 169 2.55 -0.78 -8.12
C VAL A 169 2.07 -1.78 -7.07
N HIS A 170 2.34 -1.48 -5.82
CA HIS A 170 1.93 -2.29 -4.67
C HIS A 170 0.74 -1.64 -3.97
N ASN A 171 -0.28 -2.43 -3.62
CA ASN A 171 -1.35 -2.01 -2.73
C ASN A 171 -1.24 -2.74 -1.39
N PRO A 172 -0.52 -2.19 -0.39
CA PRO A 172 -0.37 -2.82 0.92
C PRO A 172 -1.64 -2.75 1.81
N GLY A 173 -2.64 -1.98 1.39
CA GLY A 173 -3.87 -1.72 2.14
C GLY A 173 -4.85 -2.89 2.20
N LYS A 174 -5.97 -2.67 2.91
CA LYS A 174 -7.13 -3.59 2.90
C LYS A 174 -8.24 -3.17 1.94
N ARG A 175 -8.10 -2.00 1.32
CA ARG A 175 -9.03 -1.42 0.36
C ARG A 175 -8.52 -1.61 -1.07
N ALA A 176 -9.41 -1.94 -1.99
CA ALA A 176 -9.10 -1.91 -3.42
C ALA A 176 -9.31 -0.49 -3.97
N TYR A 177 -8.41 -0.06 -4.85
CA TYR A 177 -8.48 1.23 -5.53
C TYR A 177 -8.51 1.02 -7.03
N ALA A 178 -9.25 1.87 -7.76
CA ALA A 178 -9.20 1.93 -9.20
C ALA A 178 -8.06 2.87 -9.57
N LEU A 179 -6.89 2.30 -9.81
CA LEU A 179 -5.67 3.08 -10.02
C LEU A 179 -5.50 3.47 -11.47
N HIS A 180 -5.15 4.72 -11.66
CA HIS A 180 -4.55 5.24 -12.87
C HIS A 180 -3.06 5.41 -12.61
N VAL A 181 -2.24 4.81 -13.46
CA VAL A 181 -0.78 4.96 -13.44
C VAL A 181 -0.38 5.70 -14.69
N ARG A 182 0.16 6.91 -14.51
CA ARG A 182 0.51 7.82 -15.60
C ARG A 182 2.00 8.05 -15.64
N ALA A 183 2.59 7.95 -16.83
CA ALA A 183 3.96 8.35 -17.08
C ALA A 183 3.98 9.67 -17.87
N GLU A 184 4.84 10.59 -17.47
CA GLU A 184 5.17 11.79 -18.21
C GLU A 184 6.67 11.86 -18.35
N THR A 185 7.15 12.01 -19.57
CA THR A 185 8.58 12.12 -19.87
C THR A 185 8.83 13.37 -20.71
N PHE A 186 10.05 13.55 -21.20
CA PHE A 186 10.34 14.67 -22.10
C PHE A 186 9.64 14.54 -23.47
N GLU A 187 9.46 13.31 -23.98
CA GLU A 187 8.78 13.10 -25.27
C GLU A 187 7.33 12.60 -25.11
N THR A 188 7.01 11.92 -24.01
CA THR A 188 5.68 11.33 -23.77
C THR A 188 4.81 12.25 -22.91
N GLU A 189 3.77 12.82 -23.51
CA GLU A 189 2.81 13.72 -22.86
C GLU A 189 1.68 12.96 -22.12
N GLY A 190 2.02 12.21 -21.08
CA GLY A 190 1.03 11.72 -20.11
C GLY A 190 0.27 10.45 -20.48
N ALA A 191 0.96 9.48 -21.10
CA ALA A 191 0.44 8.14 -21.32
C ALA A 191 0.09 7.44 -19.99
N PHE A 192 -0.95 6.60 -19.97
CA PHE A 192 -1.41 5.96 -18.75
C PHE A 192 -1.96 4.55 -19.00
N ASP A 193 -2.03 3.78 -17.91
CA ASP A 193 -2.71 2.50 -17.82
C ASP A 193 -3.63 2.49 -16.57
N ILE A 194 -4.65 1.62 -16.56
CA ILE A 194 -5.66 1.55 -15.50
C ILE A 194 -5.74 0.12 -14.99
N GLY A 195 -5.78 -0.02 -13.67
CA GLY A 195 -5.82 -1.31 -13.02
C GLY A 195 -6.34 -1.20 -11.59
N ALA A 196 -6.72 -2.33 -11.01
CA ALA A 196 -7.21 -2.39 -9.64
C ALA A 196 -6.44 -3.45 -8.85
N PRO A 197 -5.21 -3.14 -8.39
CA PRO A 197 -4.42 -4.06 -7.58
C PRO A 197 -5.21 -4.44 -6.33
N GLN A 198 -5.47 -5.73 -6.19
CA GLN A 198 -6.23 -6.25 -5.05
C GLN A 198 -5.48 -6.00 -3.73
N PRO A 199 -6.20 -5.92 -2.59
CA PRO A 199 -5.57 -5.68 -1.30
C PRO A 199 -4.44 -6.65 -0.98
N GLY A 200 -3.26 -6.13 -0.66
CA GLY A 200 -2.04 -6.89 -0.36
C GLY A 200 -1.27 -7.40 -1.59
N ASN A 201 -1.73 -7.10 -2.81
CA ASN A 201 -1.10 -7.55 -4.03
C ASN A 201 -0.31 -6.45 -4.75
N THR A 202 0.47 -6.90 -5.73
CA THR A 202 1.23 -6.09 -6.67
C THR A 202 0.62 -6.23 -8.06
N SER A 203 0.70 -5.19 -8.88
CA SER A 203 0.38 -5.28 -10.31
C SER A 203 1.35 -4.46 -11.14
N GLU A 204 1.62 -4.95 -12.34
CA GLU A 204 2.44 -4.26 -13.34
C GLU A 204 1.53 -3.49 -14.28
N PHE A 205 1.95 -2.26 -14.61
CA PHE A 205 1.26 -1.35 -15.52
C PHE A 205 2.17 -1.08 -16.70
N GLN A 206 1.67 -1.27 -17.91
CA GLN A 206 2.46 -1.15 -19.14
C GLN A 206 2.04 0.12 -19.87
N ILE A 207 2.95 1.08 -19.94
CA ILE A 207 2.68 2.41 -20.46
C ILE A 207 3.55 2.64 -21.69
N PRO A 208 2.96 2.77 -22.89
CA PRO A 208 3.74 3.07 -24.09
C PRO A 208 4.36 4.46 -23.98
N LEU A 209 5.59 4.58 -24.46
CA LEU A 209 6.36 5.81 -24.51
C LEU A 209 6.63 6.22 -25.97
N ASP A 210 6.71 7.52 -26.21
CA ASP A 210 7.06 8.11 -27.49
C ASP A 210 8.58 8.09 -27.75
N GLU A 211 9.40 7.88 -26.71
CA GLU A 211 10.85 7.71 -26.83
C GLU A 211 11.25 6.47 -27.64
N GLY A 212 12.25 6.64 -28.51
CA GLY A 212 12.88 5.57 -29.27
C GLY A 212 13.72 4.60 -28.42
N PRO A 213 14.02 3.39 -28.94
CA PRO A 213 14.74 2.35 -28.20
C PRO A 213 16.19 2.72 -27.84
N ASN A 214 16.79 3.72 -28.49
CA ASN A 214 18.15 4.19 -28.23
C ASN A 214 18.18 5.56 -27.54
N GLU A 215 17.05 6.05 -27.05
CA GLU A 215 16.95 7.35 -26.40
C GLU A 215 17.05 7.22 -24.88
N VAL A 216 17.56 8.28 -24.25
CA VAL A 216 17.48 8.45 -22.79
C VAL A 216 16.03 8.78 -22.46
N VAL A 217 15.42 7.96 -21.60
CA VAL A 217 14.07 8.21 -21.08
C VAL A 217 14.22 8.84 -19.71
N ALA A 218 13.65 10.02 -19.49
CA ALA A 218 13.61 10.67 -18.19
C ALA A 218 12.24 11.29 -17.97
N GLY A 219 11.68 11.09 -16.77
CA GLY A 219 10.31 11.48 -16.49
C GLY A 219 9.86 11.18 -15.07
N LYS A 220 8.54 11.24 -14.87
CA LYS A 220 7.86 10.91 -13.63
C LYS A 220 6.73 9.91 -13.87
N VAL A 221 6.53 8.99 -12.93
CA VAL A 221 5.37 8.10 -12.83
C VAL A 221 4.53 8.55 -11.66
N MET A 222 3.22 8.68 -11.86
CA MET A 222 2.24 9.08 -10.86
C MET A 222 1.17 8.01 -10.69
N VAL A 223 0.77 7.74 -9.45
CA VAL A 223 -0.31 6.79 -9.10
C VAL A 223 -1.43 7.54 -8.40
N PHE A 224 -2.66 7.41 -8.90
CA PHE A 224 -3.81 8.09 -8.33
C PHE A 224 -5.13 7.32 -8.55
N ASN A 225 -6.15 7.61 -7.72
CA ASN A 225 -7.46 6.91 -7.75
C ASN A 225 -8.46 7.49 -8.77
N ASP A 226 -8.25 8.71 -9.28
CA ASP A 226 -9.15 9.36 -10.25
C ASP A 226 -8.41 10.40 -11.12
N THR A 227 -8.65 10.36 -12.43
CA THR A 227 -8.07 11.25 -13.46
C THR A 227 -8.73 12.63 -13.41
N GLY A 228 -8.49 13.40 -12.35
CA GLY A 228 -9.02 14.77 -12.30
C GLY A 228 -8.81 15.54 -11.02
N SER A 229 -8.41 14.88 -9.92
CA SER A 229 -8.21 15.53 -8.63
C SER A 229 -6.77 15.37 -8.12
N PRO A 230 -6.07 16.46 -7.75
CA PRO A 230 -4.79 16.36 -7.05
C PRO A 230 -4.90 15.65 -5.70
N ASP A 231 -6.09 15.61 -5.10
CA ASP A 231 -6.36 14.92 -3.83
C ASP A 231 -6.42 13.38 -3.98
N GLY A 232 -6.45 12.88 -5.23
CA GLY A 232 -6.44 11.45 -5.55
C GLY A 232 -5.04 10.83 -5.64
N LYS A 233 -3.96 11.61 -5.45
CA LYS A 233 -2.57 11.18 -5.61
C LYS A 233 -2.12 10.30 -4.44
N PHE A 234 -1.64 9.11 -4.76
CA PHE A 234 -1.02 8.21 -3.80
C PHE A 234 0.49 8.33 -3.77
N ASP A 235 1.12 8.28 -4.94
CA ASP A 235 2.58 8.28 -5.03
C ASP A 235 3.07 8.91 -6.35
N GLN A 236 4.31 9.37 -6.35
CA GLN A 236 5.00 9.90 -7.51
C GLN A 236 6.50 9.58 -7.43
N LYS A 237 7.07 9.06 -8.51
CA LYS A 237 8.51 8.79 -8.62
C LYS A 237 9.09 9.36 -9.90
N GLU A 238 10.25 10.00 -9.80
CA GLU A 238 11.05 10.37 -10.96
C GLU A 238 12.05 9.26 -11.31
N PHE A 239 12.28 9.09 -12.60
CA PHE A 239 13.15 8.04 -13.11
C PHE A 239 13.95 8.54 -14.31
N MET A 240 15.11 7.91 -14.51
CA MET A 240 15.91 8.06 -15.72
C MET A 240 16.47 6.71 -16.15
N ALA A 241 16.44 6.44 -17.45
CA ALA A 241 16.94 5.21 -18.04
C ALA A 241 17.78 5.54 -19.28
N LYS A 242 19.08 5.22 -19.24
CA LYS A 242 19.96 5.31 -20.40
C LYS A 242 19.69 4.17 -21.39
N PRO A 243 20.14 4.31 -22.66
CA PRO A 243 20.10 3.22 -23.62
C PRO A 243 20.82 1.99 -23.09
N ASN A 244 20.22 0.81 -23.26
CA ASN A 244 20.76 -0.48 -22.79
C ASN A 244 21.00 -0.61 -21.27
N GLU A 245 20.55 0.35 -20.45
CA GLU A 245 20.55 0.27 -18.99
C GLU A 245 19.12 0.09 -18.46
N THR A 246 18.99 -0.60 -17.32
CA THR A 246 17.77 -0.60 -16.52
C THR A 246 17.51 0.79 -15.96
N ALA A 247 16.24 1.18 -15.84
CA ALA A 247 15.90 2.47 -15.24
C ALA A 247 16.43 2.55 -13.82
N SER A 248 17.01 3.69 -13.47
CA SER A 248 17.35 4.04 -12.09
C SER A 248 16.28 5.02 -11.62
N ALA A 249 15.51 4.66 -10.58
CA ALA A 249 14.75 5.67 -9.84
C ALA A 249 15.75 6.63 -9.21
N TRP A 250 15.64 7.93 -9.52
CA TRP A 250 16.69 8.90 -9.19
C TRP A 250 16.39 9.68 -7.91
N ASP A 251 15.16 9.69 -7.41
CA ASP A 251 14.82 10.33 -6.15
C ASP A 251 13.57 9.73 -5.47
N ASP A 252 13.68 9.40 -4.18
CA ASP A 252 12.58 9.00 -3.29
C ASP A 252 12.06 10.18 -2.44
N HIS A 253 12.65 11.39 -2.55
CA HIS A 253 12.31 12.56 -1.75
C HIS A 253 11.94 13.76 -2.64
N PHE A 254 10.68 13.82 -3.10
CA PHE A 254 10.16 15.06 -3.68
C PHE A 254 8.96 15.62 -2.90
N GLU A 255 8.99 16.93 -2.64
CA GLU A 255 7.86 17.71 -2.15
C GLU A 255 6.77 17.73 -3.23
N GLN A 256 5.56 17.29 -2.91
CA GLN A 256 4.41 17.42 -3.80
C GLN A 256 4.36 18.83 -4.41
N VAL A 257 4.54 18.94 -5.74
CA VAL A 257 4.24 20.19 -6.43
C VAL A 257 2.73 20.38 -6.32
N PRO A 258 2.24 21.46 -5.67
CA PRO A 258 0.82 21.76 -5.68
C PRO A 258 0.46 22.14 -7.11
N GLY A 259 -0.38 21.32 -7.74
CA GLY A 259 -0.95 21.61 -9.06
C GLY A 259 -2.40 21.18 -9.08
N GLU A 260 -3.31 22.11 -9.34
CA GLU A 260 -4.75 21.86 -9.49
C GLU A 260 -5.07 20.98 -10.73
N ARG A 261 -4.10 20.79 -11.60
CA ARG A 261 -4.13 19.88 -12.75
C ARG A 261 -2.86 19.03 -12.74
N ALA A 262 -2.95 17.82 -13.30
CA ALA A 262 -1.75 17.10 -13.72
C ALA A 262 -1.06 17.97 -14.77
N ASP A 263 -0.04 18.71 -14.36
CA ASP A 263 0.82 19.47 -15.24
C ASP A 263 1.40 18.50 -16.27
N VAL A 264 1.04 18.68 -17.54
CA VAL A 264 1.23 17.69 -18.62
C VAL A 264 2.67 17.67 -19.13
N SER A 265 3.52 18.57 -18.63
CA SER A 265 4.93 18.63 -18.99
C SER A 265 5.83 18.15 -17.85
N TYR A 266 6.77 17.27 -18.17
CA TYR A 266 7.93 17.01 -17.33
C TYR A 266 9.00 18.08 -17.57
N ASP A 267 9.32 18.87 -16.53
CA ASP A 267 10.35 19.90 -16.58
C ASP A 267 11.27 19.77 -15.37
N ASN A 268 12.33 18.96 -15.52
CA ASN A 268 13.41 18.86 -14.54
C ASN A 268 14.72 19.27 -15.21
N GLU A 269 15.25 20.42 -14.81
CA GLU A 269 16.45 21.02 -15.40
C GLU A 269 17.71 20.16 -15.18
N THR A 270 17.80 19.47 -14.04
CA THR A 270 18.91 18.52 -13.78
C THR A 270 18.81 17.33 -14.73
N ALA A 271 17.63 16.73 -14.86
CA ALA A 271 17.40 15.63 -15.79
C ALA A 271 17.64 16.05 -17.24
N ARG A 272 17.27 17.29 -17.62
CA ARG A 272 17.53 17.88 -18.94
C ARG A 272 19.03 17.99 -19.19
N GLN A 273 19.79 18.57 -18.27
CA GLN A 273 21.26 18.70 -18.41
C GLN A 273 21.96 17.35 -18.51
N TYR A 274 21.49 16.33 -17.78
CA TYR A 274 22.02 14.96 -17.90
C TYR A 274 21.68 14.31 -19.25
N ARG A 275 20.46 14.49 -19.75
CA ARG A 275 20.05 14.03 -21.08
C ARG A 275 20.89 14.69 -22.17
N GLU A 276 21.02 16.00 -22.14
CA GLU A 276 21.79 16.78 -23.11
C GLU A 276 23.29 16.43 -23.05
N GLY A 277 23.86 16.31 -21.84
CA GLY A 277 25.26 15.91 -21.66
C GLY A 277 25.57 14.50 -22.20
N TYR A 278 24.62 13.56 -22.12
CA TYR A 278 24.77 12.23 -22.73
C TYR A 278 24.70 12.29 -24.25
N VAL A 279 23.78 13.10 -24.80
CA VAL A 279 23.66 13.32 -26.25
C VAL A 279 24.95 13.94 -26.82
N ASP A 280 25.57 14.87 -26.09
CA ASP A 280 26.82 15.51 -26.52
C ASP A 280 28.06 14.61 -26.40
N ASP A 281 28.12 13.73 -25.40
CA ASP A 281 29.24 12.80 -25.25
C ASP A 281 29.23 11.71 -26.33
N GLU A 282 28.08 11.20 -26.76
CA GLU A 282 27.99 10.15 -27.80
C GLU A 282 27.80 10.67 -29.24
N ALA A 283 27.69 11.98 -29.46
CA ALA A 283 27.57 12.59 -30.80
C ALA A 283 28.76 12.31 -31.74
N LEU A 284 29.86 11.75 -31.23
CA LEU A 284 30.99 11.29 -32.04
C LEU A 284 31.14 9.78 -31.91
N SER A 285 30.95 9.07 -33.02
CA SER A 285 31.28 7.64 -33.11
C SER A 285 32.73 7.39 -32.66
N PRO A 286 33.08 6.18 -32.18
CA PRO A 286 34.45 5.85 -31.78
C PRO A 286 35.50 6.15 -32.88
N LEU A 287 35.06 6.12 -34.14
CA LEU A 287 35.86 6.44 -35.32
C LEU A 287 36.08 7.95 -35.47
N GLU A 288 35.05 8.76 -35.23
CA GLU A 288 35.12 10.23 -35.26
C GLU A 288 35.90 10.79 -34.07
N ARG A 289 35.78 10.19 -32.88
CA ARG A 289 36.65 10.53 -31.73
C ARG A 289 38.13 10.26 -32.04
N ARG A 290 38.43 9.14 -32.69
CA ARG A 290 39.81 8.82 -33.14
C ARG A 290 40.28 9.77 -34.24
N ALA A 291 39.43 10.09 -35.21
CA ALA A 291 39.77 11.02 -36.29
C ALA A 291 40.00 12.45 -35.77
N GLY A 292 39.16 12.93 -34.85
CA GLY A 292 39.30 14.22 -34.18
C GLY A 292 40.59 14.30 -33.36
N ALA A 293 40.89 13.28 -32.56
CA ALA A 293 42.14 13.22 -31.79
C ALA A 293 43.38 13.24 -32.69
N VAL A 294 43.35 12.52 -33.81
CA VAL A 294 44.44 12.50 -34.81
C VAL A 294 44.60 13.88 -35.48
N LEU A 295 43.51 14.55 -35.82
CA LEU A 295 43.55 15.90 -36.40
C LEU A 295 44.13 16.94 -35.43
N VAL A 296 43.81 16.86 -34.14
CA VAL A 296 44.38 17.74 -33.12
C VAL A 296 45.90 17.51 -32.99
N VAL A 297 46.36 16.26 -33.02
CA VAL A 297 47.79 15.93 -33.01
C VAL A 297 48.48 16.48 -34.26
N PHE A 298 47.91 16.33 -35.45
CA PHE A 298 48.48 16.90 -36.67
C PHE A 298 48.51 18.43 -36.66
N ALA A 299 47.48 19.09 -36.12
CA ALA A 299 47.45 20.53 -35.96
C ALA A 299 48.54 21.04 -35.00
N LEU A 300 48.75 20.34 -33.87
CA LEU A 300 49.80 20.66 -32.91
C LEU A 300 51.20 20.43 -33.49
N VAL A 301 51.42 19.33 -34.21
CA VAL A 301 52.70 19.05 -34.89
C VAL A 301 52.96 20.08 -35.98
N GLY A 302 51.95 20.43 -36.78
CA GLY A 302 52.03 21.49 -37.79
C GLY A 302 52.37 22.85 -37.19
N ALA A 303 51.73 23.22 -36.08
CA ALA A 303 52.02 24.47 -35.37
C ALA A 303 53.45 24.51 -34.80
N VAL A 304 53.94 23.39 -34.25
CA VAL A 304 55.33 23.27 -33.73
C VAL A 304 56.35 23.36 -34.87
N LEU A 305 56.09 22.70 -36.00
CA LEU A 305 56.98 22.73 -37.17
C LEU A 305 56.99 24.13 -37.81
N TRP A 306 55.83 24.77 -37.94
CA TRP A 306 55.72 26.13 -38.47
C TRP A 306 56.41 27.17 -37.58
N ARG A 307 56.36 26.97 -36.25
CA ARG A 307 57.08 27.80 -35.27
C ARG A 307 58.61 27.59 -35.31
N ARG A 308 59.09 26.44 -35.80
CA ARG A 308 60.52 26.15 -35.99
C ARG A 308 61.07 26.62 -37.34
N SER A 309 60.21 26.83 -38.33
CA SER A 309 60.60 27.32 -39.67
C SER A 309 60.59 28.85 -39.81
N ARG A 310 60.25 29.57 -38.74
CA ARG A 310 60.44 31.02 -38.59
C ARG A 310 61.60 31.28 -37.64
#